data_AF-A0A7V2WFX4-F1
#
_entry.id   AF-A0A7V2WFX4-F1
#
_cell.length_a   1.000
_cell.length_b   1.000
_cell.length_c   1.000
_cell.angle_alpha   90.00
_cell.angle_beta   90.00
_cell.angle_gamma   90.00
#
_symmetry.space_group_name_H-M   'P 1'
#
loop_
_entity.id
_entity.type
_entity.pdbx_description
1 polymer ?
#
loop_
_entity_poly.entity_id
_entity_poly.type
_entity_poly.pdbx_seq_one_letter_code
_entity_poly.pdbx_strand_id
1 'polypeptide(L)'
;MSRHTELDIGRGKLSLWVKCGEIIGQQKWSETKVSSSGGGGYVGPQGGHVSSPTITSETKTKQEIWIREEDGLESSLELSNKAFPVNNGQRVWIALGAKSTNVDTARYLIAYNQASDRYFDFLGNWTGWLYESKLIKKPLIYRLLTFWLSLFFSIIAIWLALPVFSKTGLPHSFSQFEQIFLKYFTDPQFYLEFFNQLSAVSTGDLLLMGFYTLISWGIFYFIINFAGRIIFLNRWERKQTDNAYHLVLKTSKELAGDYDGLQTISENG
;
A
#
# COMPACT_ATOMS: atom_id res chain seq x y z
N MET A 1 -4.87 -30.69 -13.84
CA MET A 1 -3.51 -30.59 -13.25
C MET A 1 -3.08 -29.14 -13.37
N SER A 2 -3.00 -28.39 -12.27
CA SER A 2 -2.55 -27.00 -12.30
C SER A 2 -1.04 -26.94 -12.58
N ARG A 3 -0.64 -26.20 -13.62
CA ARG A 3 0.77 -25.93 -13.87
C ARG A 3 1.24 -24.84 -12.93
N HIS A 4 2.44 -25.03 -12.39
CA HIS A 4 3.09 -24.15 -11.44
C HIS A 4 4.39 -23.62 -12.03
N THR A 5 4.67 -22.33 -11.82
CA THR A 5 5.98 -21.74 -12.09
C THR A 5 6.31 -20.69 -11.04
N GLU A 6 7.60 -20.47 -10.79
CA GLU A 6 8.07 -19.40 -9.92
C GLU A 6 8.48 -18.17 -10.75
N LEU A 7 8.03 -16.99 -10.33
CA LEU A 7 8.36 -15.71 -10.92
C LEU A 7 9.20 -14.87 -9.96
N ASP A 8 10.34 -14.38 -10.44
CA ASP A 8 11.14 -13.42 -9.69
C ASP A 8 10.52 -12.02 -9.80
N ILE A 9 9.89 -11.55 -8.71
CA ILE A 9 9.28 -10.23 -8.61
C ILE A 9 10.03 -9.40 -7.58
N GLY A 10 10.80 -8.43 -8.06
CA GLY A 10 11.53 -7.49 -7.21
C GLY A 10 12.59 -8.19 -6.35
N ARG A 11 12.26 -8.49 -5.09
CA ARG A 11 13.16 -9.20 -4.16
C ARG A 11 12.61 -10.54 -3.67
N GLY A 12 11.45 -10.96 -4.18
CA GLY A 12 10.80 -12.20 -3.78
C GLY A 12 10.45 -13.07 -4.97
N LYS A 13 10.09 -14.32 -4.66
CA LYS A 13 9.53 -15.26 -5.61
C LYS A 13 8.02 -15.32 -5.45
N LEU A 14 7.31 -15.31 -6.56
CA LEU A 14 5.88 -15.53 -6.65
C LEU A 14 5.66 -16.90 -7.29
N SER A 15 5.08 -17.83 -6.55
CA SER A 15 4.54 -19.06 -7.11
C SER A 15 3.25 -18.73 -7.84
N LEU A 16 3.18 -19.06 -9.12
CA LEU A 16 2.06 -18.80 -10.01
C LEU A 16 1.46 -20.14 -10.45
N TRP A 17 0.15 -20.27 -10.30
CA TRP A 17 -0.62 -21.39 -10.83
C TRP A 17 -1.65 -20.89 -11.84
N VAL A 18 -1.89 -21.67 -12.88
CA VAL A 18 -2.96 -21.42 -13.83
C VAL A 18 -3.91 -22.60 -13.86
N LYS A 19 -5.20 -22.30 -13.70
CA LYS A 19 -6.30 -23.23 -13.90
C LYS A 19 -7.01 -22.87 -15.19
N CYS A 20 -7.19 -23.84 -16.07
CA CYS A 20 -7.94 -23.70 -17.33
C CYS A 20 -9.15 -24.63 -17.28
N GLY A 21 -10.28 -24.18 -17.82
CA GLY A 21 -11.47 -25.02 -17.87
C GLY A 21 -12.71 -24.31 -18.36
N GLU A 22 -13.81 -25.05 -18.37
CA GLU A 22 -15.14 -24.58 -18.74
C GLU A 22 -15.94 -24.19 -17.50
N ILE A 23 -16.67 -23.07 -17.57
CA ILE A 23 -17.62 -22.69 -16.53
C ILE A 23 -18.82 -23.63 -16.60
N ILE A 24 -19.05 -24.40 -15.55
CA ILE A 24 -20.19 -25.35 -15.46
C ILE A 24 -21.34 -24.80 -14.62
N GLY A 25 -21.08 -23.80 -13.79
CA GLY A 25 -22.08 -23.19 -12.94
C GLY A 25 -21.62 -21.85 -12.38
N GLN A 26 -22.58 -20.99 -12.06
CA GLN A 26 -22.34 -19.77 -11.30
C GLN A 26 -23.53 -19.42 -10.42
N GLN A 27 -23.25 -18.87 -9.26
CA GLN A 27 -24.25 -18.35 -8.33
C GLN A 27 -23.82 -16.98 -7.83
N LYS A 28 -24.74 -16.02 -7.81
CA LYS A 28 -24.49 -14.67 -7.28
C LYS A 28 -25.53 -14.33 -6.23
N TRP A 29 -25.09 -13.90 -5.06
CA TRP A 29 -25.97 -13.49 -3.97
C TRP A 29 -25.41 -12.26 -3.24
N SER A 30 -26.22 -11.66 -2.37
CA SER A 30 -25.78 -10.57 -1.50
C SER A 30 -26.06 -10.92 -0.05
N GLU A 31 -25.09 -10.65 0.82
CA GLU A 31 -25.17 -10.82 2.26
C GLU A 31 -25.25 -9.43 2.90
N THR A 32 -26.37 -9.11 3.55
CA THR A 32 -26.52 -7.85 4.29
C THR A 32 -26.44 -8.12 5.78
N LYS A 33 -25.43 -7.54 6.43
CA LYS A 33 -25.28 -7.54 7.89
C LYS A 33 -25.82 -6.23 8.44
N VAL A 34 -26.87 -6.31 9.26
CA VAL A 34 -27.44 -5.15 9.97
C VAL A 34 -27.04 -5.23 11.44
N SER A 35 -26.47 -4.16 11.98
CA SER A 35 -26.12 -4.02 13.39
C SER A 35 -26.72 -2.75 13.95
N SER A 36 -27.32 -2.83 15.13
CA SER A 36 -27.86 -1.68 15.86
C SER A 36 -27.05 -1.48 17.14
N SER A 37 -26.74 -0.22 17.48
CA SER A 37 -26.04 0.14 18.70
C SER A 37 -26.63 1.39 19.33
N GLY A 38 -26.66 1.47 20.65
CA GLY A 38 -27.33 2.55 21.37
C GLY A 38 -28.85 2.38 21.40
N GLY A 39 -29.56 3.45 21.74
CA GLY A 39 -30.99 3.42 22.02
C GLY A 39 -31.24 3.21 23.50
N GLY A 40 -31.60 4.28 24.17
CA GLY A 40 -31.86 4.28 25.61
C GLY A 40 -32.59 5.54 26.02
N GLY A 41 -33.45 5.42 27.02
CA GLY A 41 -34.21 6.54 27.51
C GLY A 41 -34.94 6.22 28.80
N TYR A 42 -35.39 7.26 29.49
CA TYR A 42 -36.28 7.13 30.64
C TYR A 42 -37.47 8.06 30.42
N VAL A 43 -38.62 7.66 30.95
CA VAL A 43 -39.84 8.46 30.94
C VAL A 43 -40.33 8.60 32.37
N GLY A 44 -40.42 9.85 32.85
CA GLY A 44 -40.94 10.17 34.17
C GLY A 44 -42.23 11.01 34.10
N PRO A 45 -42.90 11.24 35.25
CA PRO A 45 -44.19 11.95 35.32
C PRO A 45 -44.17 13.40 34.81
N GLN A 46 -42.99 13.99 34.66
CA GLN A 46 -42.77 15.38 34.22
C GLN A 46 -42.07 15.47 32.85
N GLY A 47 -41.95 14.34 32.13
CA GLY A 47 -41.23 14.23 30.86
C GLY A 47 -40.08 13.22 30.90
N GLY A 48 -39.50 12.94 29.73
CA GLY A 48 -38.47 11.93 29.55
C GLY A 48 -37.55 12.23 28.37
N HIS A 49 -36.37 11.60 28.38
CA HIS A 49 -35.41 11.67 27.28
C HIS A 49 -35.27 10.29 26.65
N VAL A 50 -35.40 10.21 25.33
CA VAL A 50 -35.16 9.00 24.54
C VAL A 50 -34.13 9.31 23.48
N SER A 51 -33.04 8.53 23.47
CA SER A 51 -32.07 8.52 22.37
C SER A 51 -32.44 7.43 21.37
N SER A 52 -32.33 7.75 20.08
CA SER A 52 -32.52 6.77 19.01
C SER A 52 -31.31 5.84 18.90
N PRO A 53 -31.53 4.55 18.60
CA PRO A 53 -30.45 3.64 18.27
C PRO A 53 -29.82 4.01 16.91
N THR A 54 -28.50 3.84 16.81
CA THR A 54 -27.75 3.95 15.56
C THR A 54 -27.76 2.61 14.84
N ILE A 55 -28.39 2.58 13.66
CA ILE A 55 -28.43 1.40 12.79
C ILE A 55 -27.34 1.54 11.72
N THR A 56 -26.47 0.54 11.63
CA THR A 56 -25.44 0.43 10.59
C THR A 56 -25.68 -0.85 9.79
N SER A 57 -25.67 -0.76 8.45
CA SER A 57 -25.77 -1.94 7.57
C SER A 57 -24.57 -2.03 6.63
N GLU A 58 -24.01 -3.23 6.49
CA GLU A 58 -22.98 -3.56 5.51
C GLU A 58 -23.53 -4.60 4.54
N THR A 59 -23.49 -4.34 3.23
CA THR A 59 -23.89 -5.33 2.21
C THR A 59 -22.66 -5.80 1.45
N LYS A 60 -22.47 -7.13 1.38
CA LYS A 60 -21.41 -7.79 0.62
C LYS A 60 -22.00 -8.57 -0.54
N THR A 61 -21.48 -8.37 -1.74
CA THR A 61 -21.86 -9.19 -2.89
C THR A 61 -20.94 -10.39 -2.98
N LYS A 62 -21.50 -11.58 -3.17
CA LYS A 62 -20.77 -12.84 -3.31
C LYS A 62 -21.06 -13.41 -4.70
N GLN A 63 -20.05 -14.04 -5.29
CA GLN A 63 -20.22 -14.82 -6.51
C GLN A 63 -19.40 -16.10 -6.36
N GLU A 64 -20.04 -17.25 -6.56
CA GLU A 64 -19.38 -18.54 -6.67
C GLU A 64 -19.42 -18.98 -8.14
N ILE A 65 -18.30 -19.49 -8.63
CA ILE A 65 -18.14 -19.96 -10.01
C ILE A 65 -17.55 -21.37 -9.96
N TRP A 66 -18.20 -22.32 -10.62
CA TRP A 66 -17.74 -23.69 -10.74
C TRP A 66 -17.07 -23.89 -12.09
N ILE A 67 -15.85 -24.43 -12.05
CA ILE A 67 -15.01 -24.65 -13.22
C ILE A 67 -14.71 -26.14 -13.32
N ARG A 68 -15.02 -26.74 -14.47
CA ARG A 68 -14.51 -28.06 -14.84
C ARG A 68 -13.17 -27.88 -15.52
N GLU A 69 -12.12 -28.31 -14.85
CA GLU A 69 -10.76 -28.29 -15.37
C GLU A 69 -10.59 -29.35 -16.47
N GLU A 70 -9.51 -29.22 -17.24
CA GLU A 70 -9.20 -30.10 -18.37
C GLU A 70 -8.98 -31.57 -17.98
N ASP A 71 -8.68 -31.86 -16.72
CA ASP A 71 -8.59 -33.22 -16.18
C ASP A 71 -9.94 -33.79 -15.71
N GLY A 72 -11.02 -33.03 -15.93
CA GLY A 72 -12.38 -33.38 -15.50
C GLY A 72 -12.67 -33.08 -14.03
N LEU A 73 -11.70 -32.57 -13.25
CA LEU A 73 -11.94 -32.17 -11.88
C LEU A 73 -12.74 -30.87 -11.83
N GLU A 74 -13.64 -30.78 -10.85
CA GLU A 74 -14.44 -29.58 -10.62
C GLU A 74 -13.84 -28.79 -9.44
N SER A 75 -13.67 -27.48 -9.61
CA SER A 75 -13.27 -26.59 -8.52
C SER A 75 -14.14 -25.35 -8.48
N SER A 76 -14.38 -24.84 -7.27
CA SER A 76 -15.13 -23.61 -7.05
C SER A 76 -14.22 -22.42 -6.82
N LEU A 77 -14.65 -21.28 -7.35
CA LEU A 77 -14.06 -19.96 -7.18
C LEU A 77 -15.06 -19.09 -6.42
N GLU A 78 -14.73 -18.76 -5.17
CA GLU A 78 -15.52 -17.82 -4.38
C GLU A 78 -14.95 -16.41 -4.47
N LEU A 79 -15.76 -15.49 -4.96
CA LEU A 79 -15.47 -14.06 -5.06
C LEU A 79 -16.32 -13.28 -4.07
N SER A 80 -15.68 -12.38 -3.32
CA SER A 80 -16.36 -11.47 -2.40
C SER A 80 -16.11 -10.02 -2.81
N ASN A 81 -17.18 -9.25 -2.94
CA ASN A 81 -17.21 -7.86 -3.41
C ASN A 81 -16.56 -7.67 -4.79
N LYS A 82 -16.53 -8.73 -5.60
CA LYS A 82 -16.04 -8.75 -6.98
C LYS A 82 -17.00 -9.57 -7.83
N ALA A 83 -17.08 -9.23 -9.11
CA ALA A 83 -17.90 -9.96 -10.07
C ALA A 83 -17.08 -10.26 -11.33
N PHE A 84 -16.95 -11.53 -11.68
CA PHE A 84 -16.33 -11.97 -12.92
C PHE A 84 -17.44 -12.29 -13.94
N PRO A 85 -17.58 -11.51 -15.03
CA PRO A 85 -18.65 -11.72 -16.00
C PRO A 85 -18.35 -12.93 -16.89
N VAL A 86 -18.97 -14.06 -16.55
CA VAL A 86 -18.89 -15.32 -17.29
C VAL A 86 -20.27 -15.94 -17.42
N ASN A 87 -20.45 -16.82 -18.41
CA ASN A 87 -21.63 -17.66 -18.55
C ASN A 87 -21.21 -19.13 -18.55
N ASN A 88 -22.15 -20.03 -18.23
CA ASN A 88 -21.94 -21.46 -18.35
C ASN A 88 -21.59 -21.81 -19.81
N GLY A 89 -20.69 -22.77 -20.01
CA GLY A 89 -20.16 -23.15 -21.32
C GLY A 89 -18.98 -22.32 -21.80
N GLN A 90 -18.66 -21.20 -21.14
CA GLN A 90 -17.51 -20.38 -21.54
C GLN A 90 -16.22 -20.96 -20.99
N ARG A 91 -15.18 -20.95 -21.82
CA ARG A 91 -13.84 -21.38 -21.44
C ARG A 91 -13.03 -20.21 -20.88
N VAL A 92 -12.36 -20.45 -19.77
CA VAL A 92 -11.61 -19.45 -19.03
C VAL A 92 -10.26 -20.02 -18.58
N TRP A 93 -9.33 -19.12 -18.27
CA TRP A 93 -8.22 -19.46 -17.40
C TRP A 93 -8.11 -18.46 -16.26
N ILE A 94 -7.63 -18.94 -15.12
CA ILE A 94 -7.51 -18.19 -13.88
C ILE A 94 -6.12 -18.38 -13.29
N ALA A 95 -5.44 -17.26 -13.08
CA ALA A 95 -4.13 -17.18 -12.46
C ALA A 95 -4.27 -16.99 -10.95
N LEU A 96 -3.63 -17.87 -10.17
CA LEU A 96 -3.51 -17.79 -8.72
C LEU A 96 -2.06 -17.53 -8.36
N GLY A 97 -1.82 -16.71 -7.33
CA GLY A 97 -0.47 -16.40 -6.88
C GLY A 97 -0.31 -16.39 -5.38
N ALA A 98 0.80 -16.96 -4.92
CA ALA A 98 1.22 -16.94 -3.52
C ALA A 98 2.73 -16.73 -3.42
N LYS A 99 3.18 -16.13 -2.31
CA LYS A 99 4.62 -16.12 -1.99
C LYS A 99 5.14 -17.51 -1.63
N SER A 100 4.30 -18.32 -0.98
CA SER A 100 4.60 -19.71 -0.65
C SER A 100 4.44 -20.59 -1.88
N THR A 101 5.03 -21.78 -1.88
CA THR A 101 4.68 -22.86 -2.82
C THR A 101 3.34 -23.53 -2.44
N ASN A 102 2.70 -23.12 -1.34
CA ASN A 102 1.39 -23.61 -0.95
C ASN A 102 0.25 -22.85 -1.67
N VAL A 103 -0.50 -23.58 -2.51
CA VAL A 103 -1.69 -23.12 -3.27
C VAL A 103 -2.81 -22.64 -2.35
N ASP A 104 -2.99 -23.21 -1.16
CA ASP A 104 -4.09 -22.85 -0.25
C ASP A 104 -4.00 -21.40 0.25
N THR A 105 -2.81 -20.82 0.17
CA THR A 105 -2.54 -19.41 0.52
C THR A 105 -2.60 -18.49 -0.70
N ALA A 106 -2.85 -19.03 -1.89
CA ALA A 106 -2.86 -18.27 -3.12
C ALA A 106 -4.10 -17.39 -3.22
N ARG A 107 -3.90 -16.18 -3.77
CA ARG A 107 -4.98 -15.28 -4.12
C ARG A 107 -5.21 -15.35 -5.62
N TYR A 108 -6.46 -15.22 -6.03
CA TYR A 108 -6.81 -14.97 -7.43
C TYR A 108 -6.19 -13.65 -7.87
N LEU A 109 -5.43 -13.68 -8.97
CA LEU A 109 -4.73 -12.51 -9.51
C LEU A 109 -5.46 -11.97 -10.73
N ILE A 110 -5.56 -12.78 -11.79
CA ILE A 110 -6.12 -12.41 -13.08
C ILE A 110 -6.95 -13.59 -13.60
N ALA A 111 -8.09 -13.33 -14.22
CA ALA A 111 -8.76 -14.29 -15.09
C ALA A 111 -8.83 -13.77 -16.52
N TYR A 112 -9.02 -14.69 -17.46
CA TYR A 112 -9.31 -14.39 -18.85
C TYR A 112 -10.51 -15.21 -19.31
N ASN A 113 -11.46 -14.52 -19.93
CA ASN A 113 -12.61 -15.14 -20.56
C ASN A 113 -12.38 -15.17 -22.08
N GLN A 114 -12.15 -16.37 -22.63
CA GLN A 114 -11.86 -16.57 -24.06
C GLN A 114 -13.00 -16.10 -24.95
N ALA A 115 -14.26 -16.33 -24.55
CA ALA A 115 -15.43 -15.99 -25.36
C ALA A 115 -15.61 -14.48 -25.55
N SER A 116 -15.16 -13.68 -24.57
CA SER A 116 -15.27 -12.22 -24.61
C SER A 116 -13.98 -11.50 -24.94
N ASP A 117 -12.86 -12.22 -25.03
CA ASP A 117 -11.49 -11.69 -25.11
C ASP A 117 -11.22 -10.59 -24.07
N ARG A 118 -11.56 -10.88 -22.79
CA ARG A 118 -11.39 -9.92 -21.69
C ARG A 118 -10.64 -10.52 -20.52
N TYR A 119 -9.73 -9.70 -19.99
CA TYR A 119 -9.04 -9.96 -18.73
C TYR A 119 -9.82 -9.34 -17.57
N PHE A 120 -9.79 -10.01 -16.43
CA PHE A 120 -10.38 -9.53 -15.19
C PHE A 120 -9.31 -9.52 -14.10
N ASP A 121 -9.10 -8.36 -13.47
CA ASP A 121 -8.15 -8.17 -12.38
C ASP A 121 -8.84 -8.37 -11.02
N PHE A 122 -8.43 -9.43 -10.32
CA PHE A 122 -8.96 -9.78 -8.99
C PHE A 122 -8.24 -9.09 -7.84
N LEU A 123 -7.15 -8.37 -8.04
CA LEU A 123 -6.50 -7.62 -6.97
C LEU A 123 -7.04 -6.20 -6.89
N GLY A 124 -7.08 -5.47 -8.01
CA GLY A 124 -7.44 -4.05 -8.10
C GLY A 124 -6.46 -3.09 -7.41
N ASN A 125 -5.77 -3.52 -6.36
CA ASN A 125 -4.64 -2.83 -5.71
C ASN A 125 -3.39 -3.74 -5.68
N TRP A 126 -2.77 -3.92 -6.85
CA TRP A 126 -1.54 -4.70 -7.01
C TRP A 126 -0.42 -4.22 -6.09
N THR A 127 -0.20 -2.91 -6.01
CA THR A 127 0.86 -2.34 -5.17
C THR A 127 0.70 -2.75 -3.70
N GLY A 128 -0.53 -2.65 -3.17
CA GLY A 128 -0.84 -3.07 -1.80
C GLY A 128 -0.55 -4.55 -1.58
N TRP A 129 -1.03 -5.41 -2.48
CA TRP A 129 -0.79 -6.85 -2.40
C TRP A 129 0.69 -7.22 -2.50
N LEU A 130 1.46 -6.59 -3.41
CA LEU A 130 2.90 -6.83 -3.55
C LEU A 130 3.67 -6.46 -2.27
N TYR A 131 3.22 -5.42 -1.54
CA TYR A 131 3.78 -5.05 -0.24
C TYR A 131 3.36 -6.01 0.87
N GLU A 132 2.08 -6.38 0.96
CA GLU A 132 1.55 -7.35 1.94
C GLU A 132 2.26 -8.70 1.80
N SER A 133 2.42 -9.19 0.57
CA SER A 133 3.15 -10.41 0.24
C SER A 133 4.68 -10.26 0.35
N LYS A 134 5.19 -9.08 0.69
CA LYS A 134 6.63 -8.78 0.85
C LYS A 134 7.45 -9.08 -0.43
N LEU A 135 6.84 -9.02 -1.61
CA LEU A 135 7.50 -9.22 -2.90
C LEU A 135 8.31 -7.98 -3.29
N ILE A 136 7.78 -6.80 -2.97
CA ILE A 136 8.48 -5.52 -3.14
C ILE A 136 8.71 -4.84 -1.79
N LYS A 137 9.77 -4.03 -1.71
CA LYS A 137 10.07 -3.17 -0.55
C LYS A 137 10.37 -1.77 -1.06
N LYS A 138 9.98 -0.73 -0.29
CA LYS A 138 10.38 0.65 -0.58
C LYS A 138 11.90 0.71 -0.79
N PRO A 139 12.40 1.35 -1.87
CA PRO A 139 13.83 1.42 -2.17
C PRO A 139 14.65 1.90 -0.98
N LEU A 140 15.82 1.31 -0.77
CA LEU A 140 16.70 1.69 0.34
C LEU A 140 17.15 3.15 0.22
N ILE A 141 17.44 3.60 -1.00
CA ILE A 141 17.79 4.99 -1.28
C ILE A 141 16.69 5.97 -0.89
N TYR A 142 15.41 5.61 -1.12
CA TYR A 142 14.28 6.43 -0.69
C TYR A 142 14.24 6.57 0.83
N ARG A 143 14.39 5.47 1.56
CA ARG A 143 14.39 5.47 3.04
C ARG A 143 15.52 6.32 3.58
N LEU A 144 16.74 6.10 3.09
CA LEU A 144 17.91 6.86 3.50
C LEU A 144 17.76 8.34 3.19
N LEU A 145 17.35 8.69 1.97
CA LEU A 145 17.20 10.08 1.55
C LEU A 145 16.13 10.80 2.38
N THR A 146 14.98 10.17 2.65
CA THR A 146 13.95 10.77 3.52
C THR A 146 14.42 10.98 4.96
N PHE A 147 15.21 10.04 5.50
CA PHE A 147 15.75 10.13 6.84
C PHE A 147 16.82 11.24 6.95
N TRP A 148 17.82 11.21 6.06
CA TRP A 148 18.97 12.11 6.10
C TRP A 148 18.61 13.54 5.71
N LEU A 149 17.75 13.74 4.70
CA LEU A 149 17.29 15.10 4.37
C LEU A 149 16.48 15.69 5.53
N SER A 150 15.63 14.89 6.18
CA SER A 150 14.89 15.38 7.35
C SER A 150 15.83 15.82 8.45
N LEU A 151 16.83 14.98 8.77
CA LEU A 151 17.82 15.30 9.79
C LEU A 151 18.59 16.58 9.44
N PHE A 152 19.03 16.70 8.19
CA PHE A 152 19.74 17.89 7.69
C PHE A 152 18.91 19.17 7.84
N PHE A 153 17.64 19.18 7.40
CA PHE A 153 16.77 20.35 7.54
C PHE A 153 16.44 20.67 8.99
N SER A 154 16.35 19.67 9.85
CA SER A 154 16.11 19.87 11.29
C SER A 154 17.30 20.52 11.97
N ILE A 155 18.52 20.04 11.65
CA ILE A 155 19.76 20.64 12.13
C ILE A 155 19.81 22.10 11.65
N ILE A 156 19.58 22.37 10.36
CA ILE A 156 19.53 23.74 9.84
C ILE A 156 18.52 24.59 10.59
N ALA A 157 17.27 24.11 10.76
CA ALA A 157 16.23 24.87 11.44
C ALA A 157 16.63 25.26 12.88
N ILE A 158 17.33 24.37 13.59
CA ILE A 158 17.84 24.65 14.93
C ILE A 158 18.99 25.62 14.89
N TRP A 159 19.96 25.40 14.02
CA TRP A 159 21.08 26.33 13.82
C TRP A 159 20.60 27.75 13.54
N LEU A 160 19.52 27.90 12.76
CA LEU A 160 18.87 29.18 12.50
C LEU A 160 18.12 29.73 13.72
N ALA A 161 17.56 28.87 14.57
CA ALA A 161 16.83 29.28 15.76
C ALA A 161 17.73 29.58 16.97
N LEU A 162 18.96 29.04 17.05
CA LEU A 162 19.84 29.23 18.21
C LEU A 162 20.17 30.70 18.54
N PRO A 163 20.53 31.56 17.56
CA PRO A 163 20.84 32.96 17.85
C PRO A 163 19.64 33.76 18.35
N VAL A 164 18.44 33.30 18.03
CA VAL A 164 17.18 33.87 18.49
C VAL A 164 16.96 33.59 19.99
N PHE A 165 17.39 32.43 20.48
CA PHE A 165 17.23 32.06 21.89
C PHE A 165 18.31 32.65 22.80
N SER A 166 19.52 32.93 22.28
CA SER A 166 20.68 33.21 23.14
C SER A 166 20.78 34.63 23.69
N LYS A 167 19.98 35.61 23.24
CA LYS A 167 20.21 37.02 23.64
C LYS A 167 19.05 37.80 24.28
N THR A 168 17.77 37.50 24.07
CA THR A 168 16.72 38.48 24.47
C THR A 168 15.33 37.92 24.78
N GLY A 169 15.16 36.62 24.98
CA GLY A 169 13.81 36.05 24.83
C GLY A 169 13.35 36.16 23.36
N LEU A 170 12.18 35.57 23.07
CA LEU A 170 11.64 35.42 21.71
C LEU A 170 11.79 36.71 20.89
N PRO A 171 12.27 36.63 19.64
CA PRO A 171 12.55 37.79 18.83
C PRO A 171 11.21 38.42 18.46
N HIS A 172 11.04 39.71 18.74
CA HIS A 172 9.77 40.39 18.48
C HIS A 172 9.53 40.67 16.98
N SER A 173 10.49 40.42 16.07
CA SER A 173 10.30 40.60 14.62
C SER A 173 11.24 39.78 13.71
N PHE A 174 10.79 39.48 12.48
CA PHE A 174 11.54 38.81 11.41
C PHE A 174 12.80 39.58 10.97
N SER A 175 12.82 40.91 11.11
CA SER A 175 13.96 41.76 10.72
C SER A 175 15.23 41.52 11.55
N GLN A 176 15.08 41.17 12.83
CA GLN A 176 16.22 40.83 13.71
C GLN A 176 16.83 39.48 13.33
N PHE A 177 15.99 38.53 12.91
CA PHE A 177 16.45 37.23 12.41
C PHE A 177 17.32 37.39 11.15
N GLU A 178 16.90 38.21 10.19
CA GLU A 178 17.63 38.42 8.95
C GLU A 178 19.03 39.03 9.18
N GLN A 179 19.15 40.01 10.09
CA GLN A 179 20.45 40.61 10.42
C GLN A 179 21.40 39.62 11.09
N ILE A 180 20.90 38.79 12.00
CA ILE A 180 21.71 37.75 12.66
C ILE A 180 22.11 36.66 11.66
N PHE A 181 21.19 36.27 10.77
CA PHE A 181 21.45 35.32 9.69
C PHE A 181 22.57 35.82 8.77
N LEU A 182 22.47 37.05 8.27
CA LEU A 182 23.50 37.62 7.40
C LEU A 182 24.86 37.67 8.09
N LYS A 183 24.90 38.11 9.36
CA LYS A 183 26.14 38.15 10.14
C LYS A 183 26.79 36.78 10.28
N TYR A 184 26.00 35.73 10.46
CA TYR A 184 26.48 34.34 10.55
C TYR A 184 27.23 33.89 9.29
N PHE A 185 26.75 34.26 8.09
CA PHE A 185 27.41 33.84 6.83
C PHE A 185 28.57 34.74 6.41
N THR A 186 28.64 35.98 6.90
CA THR A 186 29.66 36.94 6.49
C THR A 186 30.85 37.07 7.45
N ASP A 187 30.71 36.65 8.71
CA ASP A 187 31.74 36.84 9.74
C ASP A 187 32.31 35.50 10.25
N PRO A 188 33.54 35.11 9.82
CA PRO A 188 34.18 33.88 10.27
C PRO A 188 34.41 33.79 11.79
N GLN A 189 34.57 34.94 12.49
CA GLN A 189 34.80 34.95 13.94
C GLN A 189 33.53 34.57 14.71
N PHE A 190 32.36 34.77 14.10
CA PHE A 190 31.08 34.40 14.67
C PHE A 190 31.01 32.89 14.99
N TYR A 191 31.64 32.02 14.18
CA TYR A 191 31.67 30.58 14.44
C TYR A 191 32.41 30.24 15.73
N LEU A 192 33.54 30.89 16.00
CA LEU A 192 34.33 30.65 17.22
C LEU A 192 33.58 31.16 18.46
N GLU A 193 32.98 32.34 18.40
CA GLU A 193 32.12 32.85 19.47
C GLU A 193 30.93 31.93 19.75
N PHE A 194 30.33 31.38 18.69
CA PHE A 194 29.21 30.46 18.80
C PHE A 194 29.58 29.16 19.52
N PHE A 195 30.71 28.51 19.16
CA PHE A 195 31.15 27.29 19.85
C PHE A 195 31.48 27.54 21.33
N ASN A 196 32.06 28.70 21.63
CA ASN A 196 32.32 29.11 23.01
C ASN A 196 31.04 29.39 23.81
N GLN A 197 29.96 29.85 23.16
CA GLN A 197 28.66 29.99 23.82
C GLN A 197 27.99 28.63 24.04
N LEU A 198 28.12 27.69 23.10
CA LEU A 198 27.56 26.34 23.21
C LEU A 198 28.12 25.56 24.41
N SER A 199 29.41 25.72 24.72
CA SER A 199 30.03 25.08 25.89
C SER A 199 29.55 25.66 27.22
N ALA A 200 28.92 26.84 27.21
CA ALA A 200 28.35 27.50 28.38
C ALA A 200 26.85 27.24 28.57
N VAL A 201 26.20 26.50 27.65
CA VAL A 201 24.77 26.19 27.72
C VAL A 201 24.48 25.21 28.86
N SER A 202 23.43 25.50 29.64
CA SER A 202 23.04 24.63 30.75
C SER A 202 22.53 23.27 30.26
N THR A 203 22.66 22.22 31.08
CA THR A 203 22.11 20.89 30.75
C THR A 203 20.60 20.94 30.45
N GLY A 204 19.85 21.83 31.12
CA GLY A 204 18.42 22.02 30.87
C GLY A 204 18.12 22.56 29.47
N ASP A 205 18.89 23.55 29.03
CA ASP A 205 18.76 24.14 27.70
C ASP A 205 19.19 23.15 26.61
N LEU A 206 20.22 22.33 26.84
CA LEU A 206 20.62 21.25 25.94
C LEU A 206 19.51 20.21 25.76
N LEU A 207 18.81 19.83 26.84
CA LEU A 207 17.67 18.92 26.76
C LEU A 207 16.51 19.53 25.98
N LEU A 208 16.23 20.82 26.18
CA LEU A 208 15.20 21.55 25.45
C LEU A 208 15.53 21.65 23.94
N MET A 209 16.78 21.92 23.59
CA MET A 209 17.27 21.89 22.20
C MET A 209 17.13 20.50 21.57
N GLY A 210 17.44 19.44 22.32
CA GLY A 210 17.22 18.06 21.88
C GLY A 210 15.74 17.79 21.58
N PHE A 211 14.84 18.26 22.44
CA PHE A 211 13.39 18.12 22.24
C PHE A 211 12.90 18.86 20.98
N TYR A 212 13.34 20.11 20.77
CA TYR A 212 13.04 20.85 19.54
C TYR A 212 13.61 20.16 18.29
N THR A 213 14.79 19.53 18.39
CA THR A 213 15.37 18.73 17.31
C THR A 213 14.46 17.59 16.89
N LEU A 214 13.93 16.85 17.87
CA LEU A 214 13.06 15.71 17.60
C LEU A 214 11.73 16.14 16.99
N ILE A 215 11.13 17.24 17.46
CA ILE A 215 9.90 17.79 16.88
C ILE A 215 10.14 18.26 15.45
N SER A 216 11.19 19.06 15.24
CA SER A 216 11.57 19.58 13.91
C SER A 216 11.82 18.43 12.93
N TRP A 217 12.53 17.39 13.39
CA TRP A 217 12.77 16.18 12.62
C TRP A 217 11.52 15.40 12.28
N GLY A 218 10.56 15.29 13.20
CA GLY A 218 9.25 14.71 12.90
C GLY A 218 8.52 15.47 11.79
N ILE A 219 8.51 16.80 11.86
CA ILE A 219 7.84 17.68 10.87
C ILE A 219 8.51 17.56 9.50
N PHE A 220 9.84 17.74 9.42
CA PHE A 220 10.56 17.63 8.15
C PHE A 220 10.48 16.22 7.57
N TYR A 221 10.52 15.18 8.42
CA TYR A 221 10.38 13.80 7.97
C TYR A 221 9.02 13.60 7.31
N PHE A 222 7.94 14.10 7.92
CA PHE A 222 6.62 14.05 7.34
C PHE A 222 6.55 14.76 5.98
N ILE A 223 7.04 16.00 5.90
CA ILE A 223 7.02 16.82 4.67
C ILE A 223 7.82 16.13 3.54
N ILE A 224 9.05 15.70 3.84
CA ILE A 224 9.94 15.08 2.85
C ILE A 224 9.41 13.71 2.44
N ASN A 225 8.83 12.93 3.36
CA ASN A 225 8.20 11.67 3.03
C ASN A 225 6.98 11.88 2.13
N PHE A 226 6.16 12.90 2.39
CA PHE A 226 5.00 13.24 1.57
C PHE A 226 5.43 13.67 0.16
N ALA A 227 6.36 14.62 0.05
CA ALA A 227 6.89 15.09 -1.23
C ALA A 227 7.58 13.95 -2.01
N GLY A 228 8.44 13.18 -1.32
CA GLY A 228 9.11 12.01 -1.90
C GLY A 228 8.12 10.95 -2.37
N ARG A 229 7.00 10.77 -1.67
CA ARG A 229 5.95 9.85 -2.09
C ARG A 229 5.32 10.28 -3.41
N ILE A 230 4.96 11.55 -3.53
CA ILE A 230 4.35 12.12 -4.73
C ILE A 230 5.30 12.04 -5.93
N ILE A 231 6.55 12.48 -5.74
CA ILE A 231 7.50 12.68 -6.85
C ILE A 231 8.14 11.36 -7.29
N PHE A 232 8.60 10.55 -6.33
CA PHE A 232 9.44 9.39 -6.61
C PHE A 232 8.70 8.07 -6.35
N LEU A 233 8.16 7.90 -5.14
CA LEU A 233 7.66 6.59 -4.71
C LEU A 233 6.47 6.14 -5.57
N ASN A 234 5.51 7.02 -5.86
CA ASN A 234 4.34 6.69 -6.69
C ASN A 234 4.73 6.28 -8.12
N ARG A 235 5.79 6.88 -8.69
CA ARG A 235 6.28 6.52 -10.02
C ARG A 235 7.02 5.18 -9.99
N TRP A 236 7.84 4.95 -8.97
CA TRP A 236 8.54 3.68 -8.77
C TRP A 236 7.55 2.54 -8.51
N GLU A 237 6.57 2.75 -7.63
CA GLU A 237 5.51 1.78 -7.31
C GLU A 237 4.70 1.40 -8.54
N ARG A 238 4.25 2.39 -9.35
CA ARG A 238 3.58 2.12 -10.63
C ARG A 238 4.42 1.25 -11.55
N LYS A 239 5.69 1.59 -11.75
CA LYS A 239 6.58 0.79 -12.61
C LYS A 239 6.75 -0.66 -12.12
N GLN A 240 6.87 -0.87 -10.81
CA GLN A 240 6.96 -2.23 -10.26
C GLN A 240 5.66 -3.00 -10.43
N THR A 241 4.53 -2.33 -10.19
CA THR A 241 3.20 -2.90 -10.36
C THR A 241 2.92 -3.29 -11.81
N ASP A 242 3.19 -2.40 -12.77
CA ASP A 242 3.00 -2.67 -14.19
C ASP A 242 3.89 -3.83 -14.65
N ASN A 243 5.15 -3.86 -14.23
CA ASN A 243 6.07 -4.96 -14.54
C ASN A 243 5.56 -6.30 -13.97
N ALA A 244 5.11 -6.31 -12.71
CA ALA A 244 4.59 -7.52 -12.08
C ALA A 244 3.30 -8.00 -12.76
N TYR A 245 2.37 -7.09 -13.06
CA TYR A 245 1.14 -7.38 -13.78
C TYR A 245 1.42 -7.99 -15.14
N HIS A 246 2.29 -7.36 -15.94
CA HIS A 246 2.63 -7.85 -17.28
C HIS A 246 3.39 -9.18 -17.24
N LEU A 247 4.26 -9.39 -16.26
CA LEU A 247 4.96 -10.66 -16.08
C LEU A 247 3.97 -11.78 -15.75
N VAL A 248 3.08 -11.57 -14.76
CA VAL A 248 2.03 -12.53 -14.43
C VAL A 248 1.15 -12.80 -15.65
N LEU A 249 0.68 -11.76 -16.33
CA LEU A 249 -0.17 -11.89 -17.51
C LEU A 249 0.51 -12.70 -18.63
N LYS A 250 1.78 -12.39 -18.94
CA LYS A 250 2.56 -13.08 -19.95
C LYS A 250 2.73 -14.56 -19.60
N THR A 251 3.20 -14.85 -18.39
CA THR A 251 3.43 -16.22 -17.94
C THR A 251 2.13 -17.01 -17.84
N SER A 252 1.03 -16.38 -17.41
CA SER A 252 -0.27 -17.03 -17.39
C SER A 252 -0.76 -17.41 -18.78
N LYS A 253 -0.52 -16.55 -19.79
CA LYS A 253 -0.83 -16.89 -21.18
C LYS A 253 0.03 -18.03 -21.71
N GLU A 254 1.32 -18.05 -21.40
CA GLU A 254 2.22 -19.14 -21.79
C GLU A 254 1.76 -20.47 -21.17
N LEU A 255 1.47 -20.47 -19.87
CA LEU A 255 0.94 -21.64 -19.16
C LEU A 255 -0.43 -22.08 -19.67
N ALA A 256 -1.29 -21.14 -20.08
CA ALA A 256 -2.63 -21.44 -20.62
C ALA A 256 -2.58 -21.90 -22.09
N GLY A 257 -1.76 -21.28 -22.94
CA GLY A 257 -1.64 -21.61 -24.36
C GLY A 257 -1.09 -23.03 -24.60
N ASP A 258 -0.26 -23.52 -23.68
CA ASP A 258 0.14 -24.92 -23.67
C ASP A 258 -1.04 -25.91 -23.49
N TYR A 259 -2.21 -25.47 -23.01
CA TYR A 259 -3.43 -26.31 -22.96
C TYR A 259 -4.16 -26.35 -24.30
N ASP A 260 -4.28 -25.21 -24.99
CA ASP A 260 -4.97 -25.15 -26.27
C ASP A 260 -4.24 -26.03 -27.32
N GLY A 261 -2.90 -26.07 -27.28
CA GLY A 261 -2.11 -26.94 -28.15
C GLY A 261 -2.27 -28.44 -27.90
N LEU A 262 -2.58 -28.86 -26.67
CA LEU A 262 -2.76 -30.27 -26.30
C LEU A 262 -4.11 -30.83 -26.77
N GLN A 263 -5.17 -30.01 -26.85
CA GLN A 263 -6.48 -30.46 -27.35
C GLN A 263 -6.47 -30.75 -28.85
N THR A 264 -5.73 -29.99 -29.66
CA THR A 264 -5.59 -30.27 -31.11
C THR A 264 -4.94 -31.62 -31.43
N ILE A 265 -4.20 -32.21 -30.49
CA ILE A 265 -3.58 -33.53 -30.65
C ILE A 265 -4.55 -34.63 -30.22
N SER A 266 -5.45 -34.35 -29.27
CA SER A 266 -6.44 -35.32 -28.77
C SER A 266 -7.64 -35.53 -29.70
N GLU A 267 -7.98 -34.57 -30.56
CA GLU A 267 -9.11 -34.72 -31.50
C GLU A 267 -8.72 -35.38 -32.85
N ASN A 268 -7.43 -35.64 -33.06
CA ASN A 268 -6.91 -36.27 -34.28
C ASN A 268 -6.33 -37.69 -34.03
N GLY A 269 -6.64 -38.31 -32.89
CA GLY A 269 -6.17 -39.65 -32.49
C GLY A 269 -7.31 -40.64 -32.30
#